data_AF-A0A382BT28-F1
#
_entry.id   AF-A0A382BT28-F1
#
_cell.length_a   1.000
_cell.length_b   1.000
_cell.length_c   1.000
_cell.angle_alpha   90.00
_cell.angle_beta   90.00
_cell.angle_gamma   90.00
#
_symmetry.space_group_name_H-M   'P 1'
#
loop_
_entity.id
_entity.type
_entity.pdbx_description
1 polymer ?
#
loop_
_entity_poly.entity_id
_entity_poly.type
_entity_poly.pdbx_seq_one_letter_code
_entity_poly.pdbx_strand_id
1 'polypeptide(L)'
;MMDRNTLTALLLIAVVLILTPYYLEVVSPVGQRTTDSLLVEGGKPPPLQAPHLEEPPPTEPEKKLFVTRLGAVDEKTFSIETDLYFAEISSRAGGSINSFILKKHLSLDSNYVNLIDDSNRENLSVQAKNLDAELLDLS
;
A
#
# COMPACT_ATOMS: atom_id res chain seq x y z
N MET A 1 -19.34 -53.59 23.29
CA MET A 1 -19.16 -52.36 24.08
C MET A 1 -18.05 -51.57 23.41
N MET A 2 -18.23 -50.29 23.12
CA MET A 2 -17.12 -49.44 22.66
C MET A 2 -16.19 -49.15 23.84
N ASP A 3 -14.89 -49.23 23.60
CA ASP A 3 -13.88 -48.96 24.61
C ASP A 3 -13.88 -47.48 25.03
N ARG A 4 -13.57 -47.23 26.30
CA ARG A 4 -13.57 -45.88 26.89
C ARG A 4 -12.69 -44.92 26.10
N ASN A 5 -11.53 -45.37 25.65
CA ASN A 5 -10.59 -44.56 24.88
C ASN A 5 -11.15 -44.19 23.50
N THR A 6 -11.89 -45.11 22.86
CA THR A 6 -12.56 -44.86 21.58
C THR A 6 -13.66 -43.81 21.73
N LEU A 7 -14.41 -43.87 22.84
CA LEU A 7 -15.42 -42.85 23.17
C LEU A 7 -14.76 -41.47 23.38
N THR A 8 -13.63 -41.43 24.11
CA THR A 8 -12.91 -40.17 24.36
C THR A 8 -12.30 -39.59 23.08
N ALA A 9 -11.74 -40.43 22.22
CA ALA A 9 -11.19 -40.02 20.92
C ALA A 9 -12.27 -39.42 20.02
N LEU A 10 -13.45 -40.05 19.97
CA LEU A 10 -14.59 -39.55 19.19
C LEU A 10 -15.09 -38.21 19.73
N LEU A 11 -15.15 -38.05 21.06
CA LEU A 11 -15.51 -36.78 21.70
C LEU A 11 -14.50 -35.68 21.37
N LEU A 12 -13.20 -35.96 21.43
CA LEU A 12 -12.16 -34.98 21.10
C LEU A 12 -12.22 -34.54 19.64
N ILE A 13 -12.43 -35.48 18.71
CA ILE A 13 -12.60 -35.14 17.28
C ILE A 13 -13.84 -34.26 17.09
N ALA A 14 -14.95 -34.57 17.74
CA ALA A 14 -16.17 -33.75 17.67
C ALA A 14 -15.92 -32.31 18.16
N VAL A 15 -15.19 -32.14 19.27
CA VAL A 15 -14.82 -30.82 19.79
C VAL A 15 -13.93 -30.06 18.81
N VAL A 16 -12.90 -30.70 18.24
CA VAL A 16 -12.01 -30.08 17.26
C VAL A 16 -12.78 -29.65 16.01
N LEU A 17 -13.69 -30.48 15.50
CA LEU A 17 -14.51 -30.16 14.32
C LEU A 17 -15.44 -28.96 14.54
N ILE A 18 -15.91 -28.75 15.77
CA ILE A 18 -16.73 -27.57 16.11
C ILE A 18 -15.85 -26.32 16.29
N LEU A 19 -14.71 -26.45 16.98
CA LEU A 19 -13.84 -25.30 17.28
C LEU A 19 -13.05 -24.80 16.08
N THR A 20 -12.61 -25.69 15.18
CA THR A 20 -11.72 -25.32 14.06
C THR A 20 -12.34 -24.30 13.10
N PRO A 21 -13.58 -24.46 12.58
CA PRO A 21 -14.18 -23.43 11.73
C PRO A 21 -14.35 -22.10 12.47
N TYR A 22 -14.76 -22.13 13.74
CA TYR A 22 -14.92 -20.94 14.57
C TYR A 22 -13.59 -20.22 14.83
N TYR A 23 -12.53 -20.97 15.11
CA TYR A 23 -11.19 -20.40 15.29
C TYR A 23 -10.71 -19.69 14.03
N LEU A 24 -10.88 -20.32 12.85
CA LEU A 24 -10.45 -19.73 11.57
C LEU A 24 -11.14 -18.41 11.26
N GLU A 25 -12.41 -18.22 11.64
CA GLU A 25 -13.12 -16.95 11.49
C GLU A 25 -12.53 -15.81 12.33
N VAL A 26 -12.01 -16.13 13.52
CA VAL A 26 -11.41 -15.14 14.45
C VAL A 26 -10.01 -14.72 13.98
N VAL A 27 -9.18 -15.67 13.52
CA VAL A 27 -7.79 -15.36 13.11
C VAL A 27 -7.67 -14.93 11.65
N SER A 28 -8.61 -15.29 10.79
CA SER A 28 -8.59 -14.95 9.37
C SER A 28 -10.01 -14.74 8.84
N PRO A 29 -10.67 -13.62 9.18
CA PRO A 29 -11.95 -13.28 8.58
C PRO A 29 -11.77 -13.25 7.06
N VAL A 30 -12.43 -14.19 6.36
CA VAL A 30 -12.41 -14.26 4.91
C VAL A 30 -13.13 -13.01 4.42
N GLY A 31 -12.36 -12.00 4.00
CA GLY A 31 -12.89 -10.81 3.36
C GLY A 31 -13.83 -11.24 2.24
N GLN A 32 -15.01 -10.63 2.19
CA GLN A 32 -15.97 -10.83 1.11
C GLN A 32 -15.21 -10.71 -0.21
N ARG A 33 -15.11 -11.82 -0.94
CA ARG A 33 -14.62 -11.80 -2.32
C ARG A 33 -15.66 -11.01 -3.11
N THR A 34 -15.45 -9.70 -3.21
CA THR A 34 -16.03 -8.90 -4.27
C THR A 34 -15.59 -9.58 -5.55
N THR A 35 -16.55 -10.13 -6.28
CA THR A 35 -16.34 -10.67 -7.62
C THR A 35 -15.48 -9.70 -8.41
N ASP A 36 -14.28 -10.14 -8.79
CA ASP A 36 -13.40 -9.41 -9.69
C ASP A 36 -14.19 -9.07 -10.95
N SER A 37 -14.56 -7.80 -11.11
CA SER A 37 -14.96 -7.24 -12.40
C SER A 37 -13.70 -7.04 -13.25
N LEU A 38 -12.95 -8.12 -13.48
CA LEU A 38 -11.87 -8.21 -14.48
C LEU A 38 -12.36 -8.94 -15.74
N LEU A 39 -13.62 -8.69 -16.12
CA LEU A 39 -14.07 -8.95 -17.49
C LEU A 39 -13.95 -7.64 -18.27
N VAL A 40 -12.77 -7.41 -18.85
CA VAL A 40 -12.63 -6.49 -19.98
C VAL A 40 -13.26 -7.17 -21.18
N GLU A 41 -14.55 -6.91 -21.38
CA GLU A 41 -15.26 -7.31 -22.58
C GLU A 41 -14.74 -6.51 -23.78
N GLY A 42 -14.24 -7.23 -24.79
CA GLY A 42 -14.36 -6.87 -26.21
C GLY A 42 -13.85 -5.49 -26.62
N GLY A 43 -12.58 -5.43 -27.03
CA GLY A 43 -12.00 -4.26 -27.68
C GLY A 43 -12.80 -3.78 -28.89
N LYS A 44 -13.12 -2.49 -28.90
CA LYS A 44 -13.40 -1.71 -30.10
C LYS A 44 -12.27 -0.71 -30.29
N PRO A 45 -11.43 -0.84 -31.33
CA PRO A 45 -10.33 0.11 -31.54
C PRO A 45 -10.90 1.51 -31.87
N PRO A 46 -10.37 2.58 -31.27
CA PRO A 46 -10.65 3.95 -31.70
C PRO A 46 -10.21 4.14 -33.17
N PRO A 47 -10.92 4.96 -33.97
CA PRO A 47 -10.57 5.16 -35.37
C PRO A 47 -9.17 5.78 -35.49
N LEU A 48 -8.36 5.16 -36.34
CA LEU A 48 -7.03 5.62 -36.76
C LEU A 48 -7.13 7.07 -37.29
N GLN A 49 -6.64 8.03 -36.50
CA GLN A 49 -6.37 9.37 -36.99
C GLN A 49 -5.09 9.30 -37.82
N ALA A 50 -5.19 9.72 -39.09
CA ALA A 50 -4.09 9.76 -40.04
C ALA A 50 -2.94 10.64 -39.49
N PRO A 51 -1.67 10.32 -39.80
CA PRO A 51 -0.54 11.13 -39.35
C PRO A 51 -0.63 12.53 -39.96
N HIS A 52 -0.85 13.54 -39.12
CA HIS A 52 -0.55 14.91 -39.50
C HIS A 52 0.97 15.03 -39.50
N LEU A 53 1.56 15.13 -40.70
CA LEU A 53 2.96 15.48 -40.87
C LEU A 53 3.12 16.94 -40.45
N GLU A 54 3.34 17.17 -39.15
CA GLU A 54 3.85 18.43 -38.65
C GLU A 54 5.37 18.47 -38.87
N GLU A 55 5.77 19.48 -39.62
CA GLU A 55 7.14 19.87 -39.93
C GLU A 55 7.94 20.09 -38.63
N PRO A 56 9.22 19.62 -38.53
CA PRO A 56 9.95 19.69 -37.28
C PRO A 56 10.22 21.15 -36.89
N PRO A 57 9.85 21.59 -35.67
CA PRO A 57 10.22 22.92 -35.20
C PRO A 57 11.75 23.02 -35.08
N PRO A 58 12.33 24.22 -35.32
CA PRO A 58 13.77 24.41 -35.29
C PRO A 58 14.32 24.07 -33.91
N THR A 59 15.45 23.35 -33.89
CA THR A 59 16.22 22.96 -32.71
C THR A 59 16.47 24.16 -31.80
N GLU A 60 15.62 24.32 -30.78
CA GLU A 60 15.94 25.15 -29.63
C GLU A 60 16.99 24.41 -28.80
N PRO A 61 18.05 25.12 -28.33
CA PRO A 61 19.09 24.50 -27.54
C PRO A 61 18.47 23.94 -26.26
N GLU A 62 18.81 22.70 -25.92
CA GLU A 62 18.40 21.99 -24.72
C GLU A 62 18.38 22.94 -23.53
N LYS A 63 17.17 23.39 -23.16
CA LYS A 63 16.95 24.15 -21.95
C LYS A 63 17.21 23.18 -20.81
N LYS A 64 18.46 23.14 -20.34
CA LYS A 64 18.81 22.50 -19.08
C LYS A 64 17.75 22.95 -18.08
N LEU A 65 16.94 22.00 -17.63
CA LEU A 65 15.98 22.22 -16.56
C LEU A 65 16.81 22.51 -15.32
N PHE A 66 17.15 23.79 -15.13
CA PHE A 66 17.64 24.26 -13.86
C PHE A 66 16.47 24.09 -12.89
N VAL A 67 16.50 22.97 -12.15
CA VAL A 67 15.75 22.87 -10.91
C VAL A 67 16.35 23.94 -10.01
N THR A 68 15.75 25.13 -10.03
CA THR A 68 16.02 26.14 -9.03
C THR A 68 15.72 25.47 -7.70
N ARG A 69 16.77 25.15 -6.94
CA ARG A 69 16.62 24.79 -5.53
C ARG A 69 16.03 26.03 -4.86
N LEU A 70 14.70 26.11 -4.81
CA LEU A 70 14.02 27.03 -3.90
C LEU A 70 14.63 26.74 -2.54
N GLY A 71 15.25 27.75 -1.93
CA GLY A 71 15.97 27.58 -0.67
C GLY A 71 15.15 26.81 0.36
N ALA A 72 15.82 26.08 1.25
CA ALA A 72 15.24 25.18 2.24
C ALA A 72 13.90 25.72 2.76
N VAL A 73 12.81 25.16 2.23
CA VAL A 73 11.46 25.44 2.71
C VAL A 73 11.30 24.59 3.95
N ASP A 74 10.92 25.20 5.07
CA ASP A 74 10.72 24.46 6.31
C ASP A 74 9.72 23.32 6.09
N GLU A 75 10.09 22.12 6.57
CA GLU A 75 9.26 20.93 6.50
C GLU A 75 7.96 21.18 7.29
N LYS A 76 6.82 21.01 6.63
CA LYS A 76 5.51 21.12 7.27
C LYS A 76 4.89 19.75 7.45
N THR A 77 4.53 19.45 8.69
CA THR A 77 3.87 18.20 9.08
C THR A 77 2.36 18.39 9.21
N PHE A 78 1.61 17.39 8.76
CA PHE A 78 0.16 17.31 8.79
C PHE A 78 -0.24 15.96 9.37
N SER A 79 -1.18 15.95 10.31
CA SER A 79 -1.71 14.72 10.89
C SER A 79 -3.12 14.49 10.38
N ILE A 80 -3.38 13.27 9.88
CA ILE A 80 -4.69 12.82 9.44
C ILE A 80 -5.13 11.73 10.41
N GLU A 81 -6.28 11.95 11.05
CA GLU A 81 -6.89 10.98 11.94
C GLU A 81 -8.24 10.53 11.41
N THR A 82 -8.44 9.22 11.36
CA THR A 82 -9.70 8.58 10.97
C THR A 82 -10.07 7.49 11.98
N ASP A 83 -11.23 6.85 11.81
CA ASP A 83 -11.63 5.71 12.65
C ASP A 83 -10.76 4.47 12.44
N LEU A 84 -10.05 4.37 11.31
CA LEU A 84 -9.27 3.19 10.93
C LEU A 84 -7.76 3.38 11.14
N TYR A 85 -7.26 4.59 10.94
CA TYR A 85 -5.82 4.87 11.00
C TYR A 85 -5.51 6.30 11.44
N PHE A 86 -4.27 6.47 11.89
CA PHE A 86 -3.61 7.76 12.08
C PHE A 86 -2.41 7.83 11.16
N ALA A 87 -2.27 8.89 10.38
CA ALA A 87 -1.14 9.10 9.49
C ALA A 87 -0.51 10.47 9.69
N GLU A 88 0.81 10.52 9.69
CA GLU A 88 1.56 11.77 9.69
C GLU A 88 2.22 11.95 8.33
N ILE A 89 1.95 13.09 7.69
CA ILE A 89 2.43 13.43 6.36
C ILE A 89 3.29 14.68 6.45
N SER A 90 4.41 14.66 5.78
CA SER A 90 5.38 15.74 5.67
C SER A 90 5.37 16.30 4.26
N SER A 91 5.56 17.62 4.12
CA SER A 91 5.79 18.25 2.81
C SER A 91 7.11 17.85 2.16
N ARG A 92 7.99 17.10 2.84
CA ARG A 92 9.26 16.61 2.31
C ARG A 92 9.06 15.76 1.05
N ALA A 93 9.94 15.93 0.08
CA ALA A 93 9.88 15.23 -1.22
C ALA A 93 8.54 15.33 -1.96
N GLY A 94 7.78 16.42 -1.74
CA GLY A 94 6.48 16.65 -2.36
C GLY A 94 5.30 15.97 -1.64
N GLY A 95 5.52 15.37 -0.48
CA GLY A 95 4.48 14.66 0.28
C GLY A 95 4.96 13.28 0.72
N SER A 96 5.77 13.21 1.76
CA SER A 96 6.26 11.95 2.34
C SER A 96 5.40 11.53 3.53
N ILE A 97 5.11 10.25 3.68
CA ILE A 97 4.41 9.73 4.85
C ILE A 97 5.46 9.39 5.92
N ASN A 98 5.36 10.02 7.09
CA ASN A 98 6.30 9.84 8.20
C ASN A 98 5.84 8.75 9.18
N SER A 99 4.52 8.59 9.38
CA SER A 99 3.95 7.48 10.16
C SER A 99 2.60 7.03 9.63
N PHE A 100 2.28 5.74 9.79
CA PHE A 100 0.99 5.19 9.42
C PHE A 100 0.55 4.11 10.41
N ILE A 101 -0.29 4.50 11.36
CA ILE A 101 -0.73 3.69 12.50
C ILE A 101 -2.13 3.14 12.25
N LEU A 102 -2.29 1.83 12.31
CA LEU A 102 -3.55 1.12 12.13
C LEU A 102 -4.26 0.93 13.48
N LYS A 103 -5.45 1.52 13.64
CA LYS A 103 -6.23 1.46 14.89
C LYS A 103 -6.86 0.09 15.15
N LYS A 104 -7.11 -0.71 14.11
CA LYS A 104 -7.75 -2.03 14.20
C LYS A 104 -6.78 -3.20 14.36
N HIS A 105 -5.48 -2.95 14.34
CA HIS A 105 -4.46 -3.97 14.43
C HIS A 105 -3.53 -3.69 15.61
N LEU A 106 -3.30 -4.71 16.42
CA LEU A 106 -2.43 -4.66 17.59
C LEU A 106 -1.18 -5.49 17.30
N SER A 107 -0.03 -4.93 17.63
CA SER A 107 1.26 -5.62 17.65
C SER A 107 1.32 -6.61 18.82
N LEU A 108 2.38 -7.43 18.86
CA LEU A 108 2.64 -8.39 19.94
C LEU A 108 2.65 -7.72 21.33
N ASP A 109 3.11 -6.48 21.40
CA ASP A 109 3.18 -5.68 22.63
C ASP A 109 1.87 -4.96 22.97
N SER A 110 0.76 -5.30 22.30
CA SER A 110 -0.56 -4.66 22.44
C SER A 110 -0.58 -3.14 22.12
N ASN A 111 0.43 -2.66 21.39
CA ASN A 111 0.43 -1.31 20.81
C ASN A 111 -0.22 -1.34 19.42
N TYR A 112 -0.72 -0.21 18.93
CA TYR A 112 -1.21 -0.12 17.55
C TYR A 112 -0.08 -0.41 16.55
N VAL A 113 -0.41 -1.11 15.47
CA VAL A 113 0.56 -1.42 14.41
C VAL A 113 0.91 -0.15 13.65
N ASN A 114 2.18 0.25 13.66
CA ASN A 114 2.72 1.28 12.79
C ASN A 114 3.40 0.61 11.59
N LEU A 115 3.00 0.96 10.37
CA LEU A 115 3.61 0.44 9.14
C LEU A 115 4.96 1.09 8.83
N ILE A 116 5.23 2.27 9.41
CA ILE A 116 6.47 3.03 9.27
C ILE A 116 7.14 3.12 10.65
N ASP A 117 7.86 2.08 11.03
CA ASP A 117 8.62 1.95 12.27
C ASP A 117 10.08 2.40 12.13
N ASP A 118 10.84 2.36 13.23
CA ASP A 118 12.25 2.74 13.24
C ASP A 118 13.14 1.86 12.35
N SER A 119 12.69 0.64 12.03
CA SER A 119 13.40 -0.29 11.14
C SER A 119 13.14 0.01 9.66
N ASN A 120 12.01 0.65 9.33
CA ASN A 120 11.57 0.90 7.96
C ASN A 120 11.17 2.37 7.72
N ARG A 121 11.90 3.33 8.30
CA ARG A 121 11.60 4.78 8.23
C ARG A 121 11.37 5.35 6.82
N GLU A 122 11.93 4.71 5.79
CA GLU A 122 11.76 5.10 4.39
C GLU A 122 10.61 4.33 3.68
N ASN A 123 9.83 3.56 4.42
CA ASN A 123 8.67 2.84 3.89
C ASN A 123 7.61 3.86 3.49
N LEU A 124 7.07 3.70 2.27
CA LEU A 124 6.16 4.66 1.64
C LEU A 124 6.78 6.06 1.39
N SER A 125 8.11 6.19 1.34
CA SER A 125 8.79 7.41 0.89
C SER A 125 8.61 7.64 -0.61
N VAL A 126 8.59 8.91 -1.01
CA VAL A 126 8.57 9.30 -2.43
C VAL A 126 10.00 9.58 -2.87
N GLN A 127 10.46 8.88 -3.91
CA GLN A 127 11.78 9.05 -4.49
C GLN A 127 11.66 9.24 -6.00
N ALA A 128 12.48 10.11 -6.57
CA ALA A 128 12.57 10.33 -8.01
C ALA A 128 13.94 9.87 -8.53
N LYS A 129 13.97 9.36 -9.76
CA LYS A 129 15.20 9.06 -10.48
C LYS A 129 15.25 9.86 -11.77
N ASN A 130 16.45 10.26 -12.20
CA ASN A 130 16.64 10.91 -13.49
C ASN A 130 16.66 9.88 -14.64
N LEU A 131 16.88 10.37 -15.87
CA LEU A 131 17.00 9.53 -17.07
C LEU A 131 18.17 8.54 -17.00
N ASP A 132 19.20 8.87 -16.23
CA ASP A 132 20.40 8.04 -15.98
C ASP A 132 20.23 7.07 -14.79
N ALA A 133 19.02 6.96 -14.23
CA ALA A 133 18.67 6.14 -13.06
C ALA A 133 19.37 6.51 -11.74
N GLU A 134 19.96 7.70 -11.66
CA GLU A 134 20.49 8.31 -10.44
C GLU A 134 19.35 8.82 -9.55
N LEU A 135 19.48 8.62 -8.23
CA LEU A 135 18.50 9.14 -7.27
C LEU A 135 18.59 10.66 -7.18
N LEU A 136 17.45 11.32 -7.39
CA LEU A 136 17.32 12.75 -7.18
C LEU A 136 17.09 13.02 -5.70
N ASP A 137 17.90 13.92 -5.15
CA ASP A 137 17.68 14.43 -3.81
C ASP A 137 16.46 15.35 -3.79
N LEU A 138 15.44 14.93 -3.04
CA LEU A 138 14.15 15.61 -2.88
C LEU A 138 13.98 16.20 -1.47
N SER A 139 15.05 16.24 -0.66
CA SER A 139 15.05 16.77 0.70
C SER A 139 14.73 18.27 0.74
#